data_AF-H2J836-F1
#
_entry.id   AF-H2J836-F1
#
_cell.length_a   1.000
_cell.length_b   1.000
_cell.length_c   1.000
_cell.angle_alpha   90.00
_cell.angle_beta   90.00
_cell.angle_gamma   90.00
#
_symmetry.space_group_name_H-M   'P 1'
#
loop_
_entity.id
_entity.type
_entity.pdbx_description
1 polymer ?
#
loop_
_entity_poly.entity_id
_entity_poly.type
_entity_poly.pdbx_seq_one_letter_code
_entity_poly.pdbx_strand_id
1 'polypeptide(L)'
;MKSLFFNKYFYLFELLFIYAVLLATGENRVYGLFLILAVVIEIYKDIFSKEIDEMERYLRFKISNVVLYSTVVFSIILYSFNIKMLSVYNVLLFYMAFPLVLKSMLYAGYIFERETVIKRVGYSLSLLLLIFTILSEGFSFAGLIEAMPWIYLIISTFVATRYRKIGSFMFFVAFVVVSYYFIRGSINDMKIVVYSFIGIPLLFLSLQSLRKEGD
;
A
#
# COMPACT_ATOMS: atom_id res chain seq x y z
N MET A 1 -26.74 -5.91 -20.94
CA MET A 1 -25.98 -5.08 -21.91
C MET A 1 -25.93 -3.59 -21.57
N LYS A 2 -27.01 -2.95 -21.08
CA LYS A 2 -26.97 -1.53 -20.63
C LYS A 2 -26.08 -1.26 -19.39
N SER A 3 -25.83 -2.26 -18.52
CA SER A 3 -24.97 -2.09 -17.33
C SER A 3 -23.46 -2.07 -17.64
N LEU A 4 -23.02 -2.65 -18.76
CA LEU A 4 -21.62 -2.63 -19.20
C LEU A 4 -21.19 -1.25 -19.73
N PHE A 5 -22.13 -0.51 -20.31
CA PHE A 5 -21.87 0.84 -20.80
C PHE A 5 -21.73 1.87 -19.65
N PHE A 6 -22.48 1.68 -18.56
CA PHE A 6 -22.39 2.55 -17.38
C PHE A 6 -21.06 2.38 -16.64
N ASN A 7 -20.53 1.15 -16.55
CA ASN A 7 -19.18 0.88 -16.03
C ASN A 7 -18.08 1.51 -16.90
N LYS A 8 -18.32 1.69 -18.19
CA LYS A 8 -17.33 2.23 -19.13
C LYS A 8 -17.12 3.73 -19.01
N TYR A 9 -17.92 4.47 -18.23
CA TYR A 9 -17.71 5.91 -18.01
C TYR A 9 -17.67 6.28 -16.53
N PHE A 10 -17.85 5.31 -15.64
CA PHE A 10 -17.75 5.52 -14.19
C PHE A 10 -16.35 6.01 -13.79
N TYR A 11 -15.31 5.55 -14.49
CA TYR A 11 -13.93 6.02 -14.28
C TYR A 11 -13.74 7.52 -14.58
N LEU A 12 -14.55 8.13 -15.45
CA LEU A 12 -14.51 9.59 -15.70
C LEU A 12 -15.07 10.35 -14.50
N PHE A 13 -16.08 9.79 -13.85
CA PHE A 13 -16.65 10.34 -12.62
C PHE A 13 -15.68 10.20 -11.44
N GLU A 14 -14.99 9.06 -11.34
CA GLU A 14 -13.92 8.86 -10.36
C GLU A 14 -12.74 9.83 -10.60
N LEU A 15 -12.35 10.05 -11.86
CA LEU A 15 -11.36 11.04 -12.27
C LEU A 15 -11.75 12.46 -11.84
N LEU A 16 -12.99 12.87 -12.10
CA LEU A 16 -13.52 14.17 -11.70
C LEU A 16 -13.58 14.29 -10.18
N PHE A 17 -13.92 13.21 -9.47
CA PHE A 17 -13.99 13.19 -8.02
C PHE A 17 -12.61 13.31 -7.38
N ILE A 18 -11.60 12.60 -7.89
CA ILE A 18 -10.21 12.68 -7.40
C ILE A 18 -9.62 14.06 -7.71
N TYR A 19 -9.90 14.60 -8.89
CA TYR A 19 -9.52 15.98 -9.25
C TYR A 19 -10.17 17.01 -8.31
N ALA A 20 -11.45 16.83 -7.95
CA ALA A 20 -12.16 17.69 -7.00
C ALA A 20 -11.60 17.58 -5.57
N VAL A 21 -11.26 16.36 -5.11
CA VAL A 21 -10.62 16.13 -3.80
C VAL A 21 -9.24 16.81 -3.75
N LEU A 22 -8.46 16.72 -4.83
CA LEU A 22 -7.16 17.39 -4.93
C LEU A 22 -7.26 18.91 -4.91
N LEU A 23 -8.20 19.49 -5.68
CA LEU A 23 -8.48 20.93 -5.65
C LEU A 23 -8.91 21.39 -4.25
N ALA A 24 -9.71 20.58 -3.54
CA ALA A 24 -10.15 20.86 -2.18
C ALA A 24 -9.03 20.76 -1.13
N THR A 25 -8.00 19.92 -1.36
CA THR A 25 -6.83 19.81 -0.46
C THR A 25 -5.81 20.95 -0.59
N GLY A 26 -6.00 21.88 -1.54
CA GLY A 26 -5.37 23.20 -1.51
C GLY A 26 -3.90 23.30 -1.93
N GLU A 27 -3.25 22.22 -2.38
CA GLU A 27 -1.86 22.28 -2.84
C GLU A 27 -1.71 22.07 -4.35
N ASN A 28 -1.05 23.06 -4.98
CA ASN A 28 -0.44 23.13 -6.31
C ASN A 28 -1.08 22.31 -7.45
N ARG A 29 -1.60 23.01 -8.47
CA ARG A 29 -2.25 22.45 -9.69
C ARG A 29 -1.41 21.39 -10.42
N VAL A 30 -0.09 21.39 -10.20
CA VAL A 30 0.87 20.43 -10.76
C VAL A 30 0.66 19.00 -10.22
N TYR A 31 0.19 18.83 -8.99
CA TYR A 31 -0.03 17.49 -8.41
C TYR A 31 -1.20 16.74 -9.02
N GLY A 32 -2.22 17.46 -9.51
CA GLY A 32 -3.31 16.87 -10.30
C GLY A 32 -2.83 16.28 -11.62
N LEU A 33 -1.77 16.83 -12.24
CA LEU A 33 -1.19 16.32 -13.50
C LEU A 33 -0.49 14.97 -13.32
N PHE A 34 0.09 14.72 -12.15
CA PHE A 34 0.78 13.46 -11.86
C PHE A 34 -0.19 12.29 -11.60
N LEU A 35 -1.35 12.58 -11.02
CA LEU A 35 -2.44 11.61 -10.91
C LEU A 35 -3.05 11.28 -12.28
N ILE A 36 -3.15 12.28 -13.17
CA ILE A 36 -3.48 12.05 -14.59
C ILE A 36 -2.42 11.15 -15.24
N LEU A 37 -1.13 11.30 -14.93
CA LEU A 37 -0.07 10.44 -15.47
C LEU A 37 -0.20 8.98 -14.99
N ALA A 38 -0.51 8.75 -13.72
CA ALA A 38 -0.77 7.41 -13.18
C ALA A 38 -1.98 6.76 -13.87
N VAL A 39 -3.04 7.52 -14.12
CA VAL A 39 -4.23 7.09 -14.85
C VAL A 39 -3.92 6.85 -16.33
N VAL A 40 -3.12 7.69 -16.98
CA VAL A 40 -2.69 7.51 -18.38
C VAL A 40 -1.84 6.25 -18.53
N ILE A 41 -0.96 5.93 -17.57
CA ILE A 41 -0.21 4.67 -17.56
C ILE A 41 -1.14 3.47 -17.43
N GLU A 42 -2.21 3.60 -16.64
CA GLU A 42 -3.19 2.55 -16.43
C GLU A 42 -4.04 2.31 -17.70
N ILE A 43 -4.51 3.39 -18.33
CA ILE A 43 -5.19 3.38 -19.63
C ILE A 43 -4.27 2.81 -20.72
N TYR A 44 -3.00 3.22 -20.75
CA TYR A 44 -2.02 2.72 -21.71
C TYR A 44 -1.82 1.20 -21.57
N LYS A 45 -1.69 0.70 -20.34
CA LYS A 45 -1.58 -0.76 -20.09
C LYS A 45 -2.82 -1.52 -20.54
N ASP A 46 -4.01 -0.93 -20.40
CA ASP A 46 -5.27 -1.58 -20.79
C ASP A 46 -5.47 -1.58 -22.33
N ILE A 47 -5.03 -0.51 -23.01
CA ILE A 47 -5.10 -0.39 -24.48
C ILE A 47 -4.07 -1.27 -25.20
N PHE A 48 -2.84 -1.35 -24.67
CA PHE A 48 -1.73 -2.05 -25.33
C PHE A 48 -1.56 -3.51 -24.90
N SER A 49 -2.28 -3.97 -23.88
CA SER A 49 -2.29 -5.36 -23.50
C SER A 49 -3.20 -6.19 -24.41
N LYS A 50 -2.62 -6.68 -25.51
CA LYS A 50 -3.34 -7.44 -26.54
C LYS A 50 -3.53 -8.94 -26.24
N GLU A 51 -3.03 -9.46 -25.12
CA GLU A 51 -3.09 -10.90 -24.78
C GLU A 51 -3.39 -11.20 -23.31
N ILE A 52 -4.07 -10.29 -22.59
CA ILE A 52 -4.51 -10.58 -21.21
C ILE A 52 -5.87 -11.29 -21.22
N ASP A 53 -5.92 -12.46 -20.57
CA ASP A 53 -7.13 -13.23 -20.27
C ASP A 53 -8.19 -12.32 -19.60
N GLU A 54 -9.47 -12.48 -19.95
CA GLU A 54 -10.57 -11.65 -19.43
C GLU A 54 -10.64 -11.71 -17.89
N MET A 55 -10.28 -12.85 -17.30
CA MET A 55 -10.21 -13.02 -15.85
C MET A 55 -9.14 -12.14 -15.21
N GLU A 56 -7.95 -12.08 -15.81
CA GLU A 56 -6.85 -11.23 -15.33
C GLU A 56 -7.19 -9.74 -15.53
N ARG A 57 -7.88 -9.38 -16.62
CA ARG A 57 -8.36 -8.00 -16.83
C ARG A 57 -9.37 -7.59 -15.75
N TYR A 58 -10.34 -8.44 -15.43
CA TYR A 58 -11.29 -8.19 -14.35
C TYR A 58 -10.59 -8.00 -13.00
N LEU A 59 -9.63 -8.87 -12.70
CA LEU A 59 -8.86 -8.79 -11.46
C LEU A 59 -8.07 -7.48 -11.36
N ARG A 60 -7.38 -7.09 -12.43
CA ARG A 60 -6.63 -5.82 -12.49
C ARG A 60 -7.55 -4.62 -12.28
N PHE A 61 -8.71 -4.60 -12.92
CA PHE A 61 -9.71 -3.54 -12.73
C PHE A 61 -10.20 -3.47 -11.28
N LYS A 62 -10.58 -4.61 -10.69
CA LYS A 62 -11.02 -4.68 -9.29
C LYS A 62 -9.95 -4.15 -8.33
N ILE A 63 -8.70 -4.55 -8.52
CA ILE A 63 -7.58 -4.10 -7.68
C ILE A 63 -7.35 -2.59 -7.85
N SER A 64 -7.39 -2.08 -9.08
CA SER A 64 -7.27 -0.65 -9.35
C SER A 64 -8.32 0.17 -8.60
N ASN A 65 -9.57 -0.26 -8.59
CA ASN A 65 -10.64 0.43 -7.85
C ASN A 65 -10.40 0.39 -6.34
N VAL A 66 -9.95 -0.75 -5.79
CA VAL A 66 -9.61 -0.85 -4.36
C VAL A 66 -8.48 0.11 -4.00
N VAL A 67 -7.45 0.19 -4.83
CA VAL A 67 -6.32 1.11 -4.64
C VAL A 67 -6.81 2.56 -4.70
N LEU A 68 -7.63 2.89 -5.70
CA LEU A 68 -8.22 4.21 -5.88
C LEU A 68 -9.02 4.66 -4.65
N TYR A 69 -9.97 3.82 -4.20
CA TYR A 69 -10.79 4.10 -3.03
C TYR A 69 -9.95 4.20 -1.77
N SER A 70 -8.92 3.37 -1.62
CA SER A 70 -7.99 3.46 -0.50
C SER A 70 -7.25 4.80 -0.49
N THR A 71 -6.71 5.23 -1.63
CA THR A 71 -6.02 6.53 -1.76
C THR A 71 -6.97 7.69 -1.44
N VAL A 72 -8.21 7.66 -1.94
CA VAL A 72 -9.22 8.67 -1.65
C VAL A 72 -9.58 8.71 -0.16
N VAL A 73 -9.81 7.55 0.47
CA VAL A 73 -10.09 7.44 1.91
C VAL A 73 -8.93 8.02 2.72
N PHE A 74 -7.68 7.71 2.36
CA PHE A 74 -6.53 8.32 3.01
C PHE A 74 -6.49 9.83 2.83
N SER A 75 -6.73 10.36 1.63
CA SER A 75 -6.79 11.82 1.39
C SER A 75 -7.86 12.49 2.25
N ILE A 76 -9.05 11.88 2.37
CA ILE A 76 -10.14 12.38 3.22
C ILE A 76 -9.70 12.38 4.70
N ILE A 77 -9.05 11.30 5.17
CA ILE A 77 -8.51 11.23 6.54
C ILE A 77 -7.51 12.37 6.76
N LEU A 78 -6.54 12.54 5.87
CA LEU A 78 -5.53 13.59 5.97
C LEU A 78 -6.16 14.99 6.02
N TYR A 79 -7.14 15.24 5.17
CA TYR A 79 -7.90 16.49 5.16
C TYR A 79 -8.67 16.69 6.48
N SER A 80 -9.35 15.66 6.97
CA SER A 80 -10.16 15.72 8.20
C SER A 80 -9.33 16.02 9.45
N PHE A 81 -8.09 15.53 9.49
CA PHE A 81 -7.13 15.82 10.56
C PHE A 81 -6.33 17.10 10.34
N ASN A 82 -6.63 17.89 9.30
CA ASN A 82 -5.89 19.09 8.90
C ASN A 82 -4.38 18.86 8.73
N ILE A 83 -3.97 17.66 8.29
CA ILE A 83 -2.56 17.33 8.11
C ILE A 83 -2.13 17.79 6.73
N LYS A 84 -1.23 18.78 6.70
CA LYS A 84 -0.66 19.31 5.46
C LYS A 84 0.60 18.55 5.09
N MET A 85 0.63 18.02 3.86
CA MET A 85 1.83 17.42 3.27
C MET A 85 2.71 18.53 2.69
N LEU A 86 3.60 19.09 3.51
CA LEU A 86 4.38 20.27 3.14
C LEU A 86 5.48 19.99 2.12
N SER A 87 6.02 18.76 2.10
CA SER A 87 7.10 18.38 1.19
C SER A 87 6.56 17.78 -0.12
N VAL A 88 6.93 18.40 -1.24
CA VAL A 88 6.69 17.90 -2.62
C VAL A 88 7.09 16.43 -2.76
N TYR A 89 8.23 16.05 -2.18
CA TYR A 89 8.75 14.70 -2.24
C TYR A 89 7.85 13.70 -1.49
N ASN A 90 7.34 14.09 -0.32
CA ASN A 90 6.45 13.25 0.49
C ASN A 90 5.08 13.08 -0.19
N VAL A 91 4.58 14.13 -0.84
CA VAL A 91 3.38 14.07 -1.68
C VAL A 91 3.57 13.07 -2.83
N LEU A 92 4.70 13.14 -3.55
CA LEU A 92 4.99 12.21 -4.64
C LEU A 92 5.11 10.76 -4.17
N LEU A 93 5.85 10.51 -3.08
CA LEU A 93 5.95 9.18 -2.48
C LEU A 93 4.57 8.63 -2.08
N PHE A 94 3.74 9.46 -1.46
CA PHE A 94 2.42 9.03 -1.02
C PHE A 94 1.45 8.81 -2.19
N TYR A 95 1.36 9.72 -3.15
CA TYR A 95 0.36 9.62 -4.22
C TYR A 95 0.79 8.79 -5.43
N MET A 96 2.08 8.48 -5.58
CA MET A 96 2.55 7.57 -6.63
C MET A 96 2.99 6.22 -6.07
N ALA A 97 3.94 6.21 -5.13
CA ALA A 97 4.58 4.97 -4.72
C ALA A 97 3.68 4.12 -3.83
N PHE A 98 2.89 4.71 -2.93
CA PHE A 98 1.96 3.93 -2.11
C PHE A 98 0.88 3.20 -2.94
N PRO A 99 0.16 3.84 -3.89
CA PRO A 99 -0.78 3.14 -4.76
C PRO A 99 -0.14 2.01 -5.56
N LEU A 100 1.08 2.22 -6.08
CA LEU A 100 1.83 1.19 -6.82
C LEU A 100 2.18 -0.01 -5.94
N VAL A 101 2.65 0.23 -4.70
CA VAL A 101 2.95 -0.84 -3.73
C VAL A 101 1.67 -1.58 -3.35
N LEU A 102 0.60 -0.86 -2.99
CA LEU A 102 -0.68 -1.46 -2.62
C LEU A 102 -1.25 -2.31 -3.76
N LYS A 103 -1.22 -1.80 -5.00
CA LYS A 103 -1.65 -2.53 -6.20
C LYS A 103 -0.87 -3.82 -6.38
N SER A 104 0.46 -3.74 -6.27
CA SER A 104 1.34 -4.90 -6.44
C SER A 104 1.10 -5.95 -5.36
N MET A 105 0.88 -5.53 -4.12
CA MET A 105 0.58 -6.40 -2.99
C MET A 105 -0.77 -7.08 -3.14
N LEU A 106 -1.83 -6.33 -3.47
CA LEU A 106 -3.16 -6.88 -3.71
C LEU A 106 -3.15 -7.85 -4.89
N TYR A 107 -2.50 -7.49 -5.99
CA TYR A 107 -2.35 -8.36 -7.17
C TYR A 107 -1.62 -9.66 -6.82
N ALA A 108 -0.49 -9.57 -6.11
CA ALA A 108 0.22 -10.74 -5.64
C ALA A 108 -0.65 -11.58 -4.71
N GLY A 109 -1.37 -10.91 -3.80
CA GLY A 109 -2.41 -11.47 -2.95
C GLY A 109 -3.35 -12.33 -3.75
N TYR A 110 -4.06 -11.78 -4.73
CA TYR A 110 -5.08 -12.51 -5.48
C TYR A 110 -4.57 -13.66 -6.35
N ILE A 111 -3.37 -13.56 -6.93
CA ILE A 111 -2.91 -14.53 -7.94
C ILE A 111 -2.06 -15.65 -7.35
N PHE A 112 -1.18 -15.32 -6.41
CA PHE A 112 -0.25 -16.31 -5.88
C PHE A 112 -0.85 -17.04 -4.69
N GLU A 113 -0.29 -18.23 -4.44
CA GLU A 113 -0.56 -18.98 -3.23
C GLU A 113 -0.16 -18.17 -1.99
N ARG A 114 -0.94 -18.35 -0.93
CA ARG A 114 -0.77 -17.67 0.35
C ARG A 114 0.68 -17.69 0.83
N GLU A 115 1.30 -18.87 0.83
CA GLU A 115 2.68 -19.04 1.29
C GLU A 115 3.67 -18.19 0.47
N THR A 116 3.49 -18.16 -0.85
CA THR A 116 4.35 -17.38 -1.75
C THR A 116 4.19 -15.87 -1.51
N VAL A 117 2.95 -15.40 -1.30
CA VAL A 117 2.69 -13.99 -0.99
C VAL A 117 3.32 -13.59 0.34
N ILE A 118 3.11 -14.38 1.40
CA ILE A 118 3.66 -14.12 2.73
C ILE A 118 5.19 -14.07 2.67
N LYS A 119 5.84 -15.04 2.02
CA LYS A 119 7.30 -15.05 1.88
C LYS A 119 7.81 -13.84 1.11
N ARG A 120 7.22 -13.55 -0.06
CA ARG A 120 7.67 -12.44 -0.91
C ARG A 120 7.50 -11.11 -0.20
N VAL A 121 6.29 -10.79 0.26
CA VAL A 121 6.01 -9.49 0.89
C VAL A 121 6.71 -9.37 2.25
N GLY A 122 6.64 -10.42 3.09
CA GLY A 122 7.21 -10.41 4.43
C GLY A 122 8.73 -10.32 4.46
N TYR A 123 9.43 -11.15 3.67
CA TYR A 123 10.89 -11.07 3.60
C TYR A 123 11.38 -9.82 2.89
N SER A 124 10.73 -9.37 1.80
CA SER A 124 11.11 -8.11 1.15
C SER A 124 10.98 -6.91 2.09
N LEU A 125 9.87 -6.81 2.82
CA LEU A 125 9.67 -5.74 3.81
C LEU A 125 10.73 -5.81 4.92
N SER A 126 10.95 -6.99 5.49
CA SER A 126 11.90 -7.17 6.59
C SER A 126 13.34 -6.89 6.17
N LEU A 127 13.75 -7.34 4.99
CA LEU A 127 15.09 -7.12 4.46
C LEU A 127 15.34 -5.66 4.11
N LEU A 128 14.37 -4.98 3.49
CA LEU A 128 14.48 -3.54 3.21
C LEU A 128 14.70 -2.74 4.49
N LEU A 129 13.95 -3.06 5.55
CA LEU A 129 14.06 -2.37 6.83
C LEU A 129 15.36 -2.70 7.58
N LEU A 130 15.82 -3.95 7.50
CA LEU A 130 17.13 -4.35 8.03
C LEU A 130 18.28 -3.63 7.33
N ILE A 131 18.27 -3.63 6.00
CA ILE A 131 19.30 -2.95 5.20
C ILE A 131 19.29 -1.45 5.53
N PHE A 132 18.10 -0.83 5.62
CA PHE A 132 17.99 0.57 5.99
C PHE A 132 18.61 0.85 7.37
N THR A 133 18.31 0.01 8.37
CA THR A 133 18.83 0.16 9.74
C THR A 133 20.34 -0.03 9.80
N ILE A 134 20.87 -1.03 9.10
CA ILE A 134 22.32 -1.28 9.03
C ILE A 134 23.04 -0.12 8.33
N LEU A 135 22.43 0.45 7.28
CA LEU A 135 22.99 1.60 6.58
C LEU A 135 22.90 2.90 7.39
N SER A 136 21.88 3.07 8.24
CA SER A 136 21.72 4.28 9.06
C SER A 136 22.57 4.26 10.32
N GLU A 137 22.59 3.16 11.06
CA GLU A 137 23.25 3.06 12.38
C GLU A 137 24.62 2.34 12.35
N GLY A 138 24.97 1.73 11.21
CA GLY A 138 26.16 0.90 11.08
C GLY A 138 26.11 -0.39 11.92
N PHE A 139 27.25 -1.07 12.04
CA PHE A 139 27.39 -2.24 12.91
C PHE A 139 27.72 -1.82 14.35
N SER A 140 26.71 -1.33 15.06
CA SER A 140 26.79 -0.93 16.46
C SER A 140 25.83 -1.74 17.33
N PHE A 141 26.06 -1.78 18.65
CA PHE A 141 25.13 -2.41 19.59
C PHE A 141 23.75 -1.75 19.58
N ALA A 142 23.70 -0.42 19.37
CA ALA A 142 22.46 0.32 19.19
C ALA A 142 21.73 -0.13 17.91
N GLY A 143 22.43 -0.23 16.78
CA GLY A 143 21.87 -0.72 15.52
C GLY A 143 21.32 -2.14 15.61
N LEU A 144 21.92 -3.02 16.42
CA LEU A 144 21.38 -4.36 16.68
C LEU A 144 20.03 -4.33 17.43
N ILE A 145 19.88 -3.43 18.40
CA ILE A 145 18.61 -3.23 19.12
C ILE A 145 17.55 -2.69 18.16
N GLU A 146 17.92 -1.72 17.31
CA GLU A 146 17.02 -1.14 16.31
C GLU A 146 16.62 -2.14 15.21
N ALA A 147 17.44 -3.17 14.97
CA ALA A 147 17.12 -4.26 14.05
C ALA A 147 16.12 -5.28 14.61
N MET A 148 15.91 -5.34 15.93
CA MET A 148 15.04 -6.35 16.57
C MET A 148 13.60 -6.38 16.03
N PRO A 149 12.91 -5.25 15.79
CA PRO A 149 11.57 -5.25 15.21
C PRO A 149 11.53 -5.93 13.83
N TRP A 150 12.61 -5.82 13.04
CA TRP A 150 12.68 -6.41 11.71
C TRP A 150 12.99 -7.89 11.76
N ILE A 151 13.82 -8.32 12.71
CA ILE A 151 14.03 -9.73 13.03
C ILE A 151 12.71 -10.38 13.46
N TYR A 152 11.91 -9.68 14.27
CA TYR A 152 10.55 -10.12 14.62
C TYR A 152 9.67 -10.33 13.39
N LEU A 153 9.73 -9.46 12.37
CA LEU A 153 8.99 -9.64 11.12
C LEU A 153 9.47 -10.86 10.32
N ILE A 154 10.77 -11.17 10.32
CA ILE A 154 11.31 -12.39 9.70
C ILE A 154 10.72 -13.63 10.39
N ILE A 155 10.74 -13.65 11.71
CA ILE A 155 10.16 -14.75 12.51
C ILE A 155 8.66 -14.85 12.25
N SER A 156 7.94 -13.73 12.25
CA SER A 156 6.51 -13.68 11.95
C SER A 156 6.20 -14.23 10.57
N THR A 157 7.02 -13.90 9.56
CA THR A 157 6.91 -14.42 8.19
C THR A 157 7.08 -15.93 8.17
N PHE A 158 8.13 -16.45 8.82
CA PHE A 158 8.35 -17.90 8.92
C PHE A 158 7.18 -18.60 9.63
N VAL A 159 6.73 -18.08 10.77
CA VAL A 159 5.59 -18.65 11.51
C VAL A 159 4.30 -18.60 10.69
N ALA A 160 4.02 -17.50 10.00
CA ALA A 160 2.82 -17.33 9.18
C ALA A 160 2.71 -18.34 8.03
N THR A 161 3.84 -18.82 7.49
CA THR A 161 3.80 -19.88 6.46
C THR A 161 3.24 -21.18 7.02
N ARG A 162 3.58 -21.55 8.27
CA ARG A 162 3.18 -22.83 8.90
C ARG A 162 1.91 -22.71 9.76
N TYR A 163 1.79 -21.65 10.53
CA TYR A 163 0.74 -21.42 11.54
C TYR A 163 -0.06 -20.16 11.22
N ARG A 164 -1.09 -20.31 10.38
CA ARG A 164 -1.93 -19.22 9.84
C ARG A 164 -2.40 -18.20 10.87
N LYS A 165 -3.07 -18.67 11.94
CA LYS A 165 -3.65 -17.79 12.97
C LYS A 165 -2.58 -17.09 13.80
N ILE A 166 -1.53 -17.82 14.18
CA ILE A 166 -0.45 -17.29 15.00
C ILE A 166 0.33 -16.22 14.21
N GLY A 167 0.71 -16.51 12.96
CA GLY A 167 1.39 -15.54 12.12
C GLY A 167 0.56 -14.30 11.81
N SER A 168 -0.74 -14.48 11.55
CA SER A 168 -1.68 -13.35 11.41
C SER A 168 -1.70 -12.46 12.65
N PHE A 169 -1.78 -13.07 13.84
CA PHE A 169 -1.75 -12.36 15.11
C PHE A 169 -0.42 -11.63 15.33
N MET A 170 0.72 -12.24 14.99
CA MET A 170 2.03 -11.60 15.10
C MET A 170 2.14 -10.35 14.20
N PHE A 171 1.72 -10.46 12.93
CA PHE A 171 1.66 -9.29 12.04
C PHE A 171 0.68 -8.22 12.52
N PHE A 172 -0.45 -8.62 13.11
CA PHE A 172 -1.41 -7.69 13.69
C PHE A 172 -0.83 -6.95 14.90
N VAL A 173 -0.12 -7.66 15.78
CA VAL A 173 0.59 -7.03 16.92
C VAL A 173 1.62 -6.03 16.42
N ALA A 174 2.43 -6.39 15.42
CA ALA A 174 3.36 -5.45 14.80
C ALA A 174 2.65 -4.22 14.22
N PHE A 175 1.53 -4.42 13.52
CA PHE A 175 0.71 -3.33 12.99
C PHE A 175 0.19 -2.40 14.10
N VAL A 176 -0.31 -2.94 15.21
CA VAL A 176 -0.79 -2.15 16.35
C VAL A 176 0.35 -1.36 16.99
N VAL A 177 1.52 -1.98 17.17
CA VAL A 177 2.72 -1.31 17.72
C VAL A 177 3.15 -0.16 16.81
N VAL A 178 3.27 -0.39 15.50
CA VAL A 178 3.60 0.67 14.53
C VAL A 178 2.56 1.78 14.53
N SER A 179 1.27 1.44 14.61
CA SER A 179 0.18 2.41 14.68
C SER A 179 0.23 3.24 15.96
N TYR A 180 0.56 2.63 17.10
CA TYR A 180 0.76 3.34 18.36
C TYR A 180 1.90 4.36 18.25
N TYR A 181 3.05 3.98 17.70
CA TYR A 181 4.17 4.90 17.50
C TYR A 181 3.86 6.00 16.48
N PHE A 182 3.04 5.71 15.47
CA PHE A 182 2.56 6.70 14.50
C PHE A 182 1.69 7.78 15.16
N ILE A 183 0.72 7.37 15.98
CA ILE A 183 -0.20 8.28 16.68
C ILE A 183 0.50 9.02 17.82
N ARG A 184 1.57 8.45 18.38
CA ARG A 184 2.32 9.07 19.47
C ARG A 184 3.05 10.34 18.99
N GLY A 185 2.67 11.48 19.58
CA GLY A 185 3.24 12.80 19.29
C GLY A 185 2.54 13.51 18.12
N SER A 186 3.20 14.52 17.54
CA SER A 186 2.65 15.21 16.37
C SER A 186 2.69 14.32 15.13
N ILE A 187 1.59 14.27 14.40
CA ILE A 187 1.51 13.62 13.08
C ILE A 187 2.10 14.61 12.07
N ASN A 188 3.14 14.18 11.34
CA ASN A 188 3.73 14.94 10.25
C ASN A 188 3.66 14.14 8.93
N ASP A 189 3.98 14.80 7.84
CA ASP A 189 3.95 14.24 6.48
C ASP A 189 4.87 13.02 6.32
N MET A 190 6.08 13.07 6.88
CA MET A 190 7.02 11.94 6.85
C MET A 190 6.47 10.70 7.58
N LYS A 191 5.87 10.87 8.76
CA LYS A 191 5.24 9.77 9.51
C LYS A 191 4.13 9.11 8.71
N ILE A 192 3.34 9.88 7.96
CA ILE A 192 2.26 9.35 7.12
C ILE A 192 2.83 8.47 6.01
N VAL A 193 3.86 8.97 5.34
CA VAL A 193 4.57 8.21 4.28
C VAL A 193 5.10 6.91 4.86
N VAL A 194 5.88 6.96 5.96
CA VAL A 194 6.42 5.76 6.61
C VAL A 194 5.32 4.80 7.04
N TYR A 195 4.23 5.30 7.63
CA TYR A 195 3.10 4.48 8.04
C TYR A 195 2.44 3.78 6.84
N SER A 196 2.33 4.45 5.70
CA SER A 196 1.76 3.85 4.48
C SER A 196 2.62 2.72 3.90
N PHE A 197 3.94 2.79 4.05
CA PHE A 197 4.88 1.78 3.56
C PHE A 197 5.20 0.66 4.57
N ILE A 198 4.82 0.80 5.84
CA ILE A 198 5.07 -0.21 6.88
C ILE A 198 3.76 -0.73 7.45
N GLY A 199 2.91 0.15 7.96
CA GLY A 199 1.65 -0.22 8.61
C GLY A 199 0.70 -0.97 7.67
N ILE A 200 0.48 -0.45 6.46
CA ILE A 200 -0.45 -1.07 5.51
C ILE A 200 0.05 -2.45 5.04
N PRO A 201 1.34 -2.63 4.71
CA PRO A 201 1.87 -3.97 4.45
C PRO A 201 1.74 -4.96 5.61
N LEU A 202 1.90 -4.52 6.87
CA LEU A 202 1.70 -5.39 8.02
C LEU A 202 0.23 -5.82 8.18
N LEU A 203 -0.71 -4.89 8.01
CA LEU A 203 -2.13 -5.21 8.04
C LEU A 203 -2.50 -6.17 6.90
N PHE A 204 -1.98 -5.93 5.69
CA PHE A 204 -2.15 -6.83 4.55
C PHE A 204 -1.60 -8.24 4.85
N LEU A 205 -0.38 -8.35 5.38
CA LEU A 205 0.22 -9.64 5.74
C LEU A 205 -0.58 -10.36 6.83
N SER A 206 -1.13 -9.62 7.79
CA SER A 206 -2.02 -10.17 8.81
C SER A 206 -3.27 -10.79 8.20
N LEU A 207 -3.95 -10.07 7.30
CA LEU A 207 -5.14 -10.57 6.60
C LEU A 207 -4.81 -11.74 5.67
N GLN A 208 -3.74 -11.62 4.88
CA GLN A 208 -3.32 -12.64 3.92
C GLN A 208 -2.91 -13.95 4.62
N SER A 209 -2.34 -13.86 5.83
CA SER A 209 -2.02 -15.03 6.65
C SER A 209 -3.27 -15.86 7.02
N LEU A 210 -4.45 -15.23 7.09
CA LEU A 210 -5.72 -15.91 7.38
C LEU A 210 -6.39 -16.50 6.14
N ARG A 211 -5.98 -16.17 4.92
CA ARG A 211 -6.62 -16.71 3.70
C ARG A 211 -6.52 -18.23 3.65
N LYS A 212 -7.59 -18.94 3.26
CA LYS A 212 -7.50 -20.38 2.96
C LYS A 212 -6.91 -20.54 1.56
N GLU A 213 -6.13 -21.61 1.36
CA GLU A 213 -5.79 -22.04 0.00
C GLU A 213 -7.09 -22.55 -0.64
N GLY A 214 -7.55 -21.90 -1.71
CA GLY A 214 -8.81 -22.21 -2.40
C GLY A 214 -9.89 -21.12 -2.40
N ASP A 215 -9.68 -19.99 -1.71
CA ASP A 215 -10.51 -18.76 -1.77
C ASP A 215 -9.81 -17.67 -2.62
#